data_AF-A0A2N2DAB9-F1
#
_entry.id   AF-A0A2N2DAB9-F1
#
_cell.length_a   1.000
_cell.length_b   1.000
_cell.length_c   1.000
_cell.angle_alpha   90.00
_cell.angle_beta   90.00
_cell.angle_gamma   90.00
#
_symmetry.space_group_name_H-M   'P 1'
#
loop_
_entity.id
_entity.type
_entity.pdbx_description
1 polymer ?
#
loop_
_entity_poly.entity_id
_entity_poly.type
_entity_poly.pdbx_seq_one_letter_code
_entity_poly.pdbx_strand_id
1 'polypeptide(L)'
;MFTRRQFLQLCLKGMGTYSLSPLLIPKLAEALEAIDKKPEVIWFEASTCAGNFFSFLNTLNPSLRKLLFESINLRHSATLMTAEGVKALEILEERMEEGDYILIVEGTIPTRDNGMYGVAHLMEDGTPVTHLEMVRRLGEKAKTIIAAG
;
A
#
# COMPACT_ATOMS: atom_id res chain seq x y z
N MET A 1 -0.53 -20.61 18.53
CA MET A 1 0.11 -19.28 18.43
C MET A 1 -1.00 -18.23 18.40
N PHE A 2 -0.95 -17.20 19.26
CA PHE A 2 -2.00 -16.17 19.32
C PHE A 2 -1.92 -15.23 18.12
N THR A 3 -3.07 -14.77 17.60
CA THR A 3 -3.11 -13.63 16.68
C THR A 3 -2.79 -12.34 17.44
N ARG A 4 -2.31 -11.28 16.76
CA ARG A 4 -2.05 -9.96 17.38
C ARG A 4 -3.24 -9.46 18.19
N ARG A 5 -4.46 -9.64 17.68
CA ARG A 5 -5.72 -9.31 18.35
C ARG A 5 -5.95 -10.17 19.61
N GLN A 6 -5.75 -11.48 19.54
CA GLN A 6 -5.90 -12.37 20.71
C GLN A 6 -4.89 -12.05 21.80
N PHE A 7 -3.64 -11.74 21.43
CA PHE A 7 -2.61 -11.33 22.36
C PHE A 7 -2.96 -10.01 23.06
N LEU A 8 -3.43 -9.01 22.32
CA LEU A 8 -3.84 -7.72 22.89
C LEU A 8 -5.11 -7.83 23.74
N GLN A 9 -6.08 -8.65 23.36
CA GLN A 9 -7.25 -8.96 24.21
C GLN A 9 -6.86 -9.70 25.48
N LEU A 10 -5.87 -10.59 25.42
CA LEU A 10 -5.33 -11.27 26.60
C LEU A 10 -4.63 -10.27 27.53
N CYS A 11 -3.83 -9.34 26.98
CA CYS A 11 -3.23 -8.25 27.76
C CYS A 11 -4.33 -7.42 28.45
N LEU A 12 -5.40 -7.05 27.73
CA LEU A 12 -6.52 -6.29 28.26
C LEU A 12 -7.23 -6.99 29.42
N LYS A 13 -7.50 -8.29 29.28
CA LYS A 13 -8.11 -9.12 30.33
C LYS A 13 -7.22 -9.21 31.57
N GLY A 14 -5.90 -9.30 31.38
CA GLY A 14 -4.92 -9.28 32.46
C GLY A 14 -4.90 -7.95 33.23
N MET A 15 -5.06 -6.81 32.54
CA MET A 15 -5.09 -5.50 33.20
C MET A 15 -6.31 -5.27 34.11
N GLY A 16 -7.41 -6.00 33.94
CA GLY A 16 -8.52 -5.94 34.90
C GLY A 16 -8.15 -6.47 36.29
N THR A 17 -7.08 -7.28 36.37
CA THR A 17 -6.61 -7.92 37.62
C THR A 17 -5.42 -7.20 38.25
N TYR A 18 -4.68 -6.40 37.48
CA TYR A 18 -3.55 -5.60 37.95
C TYR A 18 -3.86 -4.14 37.68
N SER A 19 -3.80 -3.27 38.70
CA SER A 19 -3.98 -1.81 38.57
C SER A 19 -2.85 -1.18 37.72
N LEU A 20 -2.82 -1.52 36.44
CA LEU A 20 -1.89 -1.01 35.45
C LEU A 20 -2.37 0.39 35.11
N SER A 21 -1.49 1.33 35.48
CA SER A 21 -1.68 2.78 35.56
C SER A 21 -2.51 3.41 34.42
N PRO A 22 -3.24 4.52 34.68
CA PRO A 22 -3.92 5.33 33.65
C PRO A 22 -3.03 5.79 32.47
N LEU A 23 -1.70 5.63 32.56
CA LEU A 23 -0.76 5.91 31.48
C LEU A 23 -0.81 4.88 30.32
N LEU A 24 -1.17 3.62 30.60
CA LEU A 24 -1.18 2.54 29.60
C LEU A 24 -2.50 2.43 28.84
N ILE A 25 -3.60 2.88 29.44
CA ILE A 25 -4.95 2.80 28.84
C ILE A 25 -5.04 3.55 27.50
N PRO A 26 -4.54 4.79 27.36
CA PRO A 26 -4.60 5.53 26.08
C PRO A 26 -3.76 4.86 24.99
N LYS A 27 -2.55 4.41 25.32
CA LYS A 27 -1.65 3.70 24.40
C LYS A 27 -2.26 2.38 23.91
N LEU A 28 -3.02 1.69 24.77
CA LEU A 28 -3.68 0.47 24.39
C LEU A 28 -4.95 0.70 23.57
N ALA A 29 -5.72 1.76 23.87
CA ALA A 29 -6.84 2.19 23.05
C ALA A 29 -6.39 2.57 21.63
N GLU A 30 -5.31 3.34 21.52
CA GLU A 30 -4.68 3.70 20.24
C GLU A 30 -4.16 2.44 19.51
N ALA A 31 -3.55 1.50 20.23
CA ALA A 31 -3.11 0.22 19.66
C ALA A 31 -4.30 -0.64 19.19
N LEU A 32 -5.44 -0.61 19.87
CA LEU A 32 -6.67 -1.30 19.49
C LEU A 32 -7.32 -0.67 18.25
N GLU A 33 -7.38 0.66 18.16
CA GLU A 33 -7.86 1.36 16.97
C GLU A 33 -6.96 1.07 15.75
N ALA A 34 -5.65 0.99 15.97
CA ALA A 34 -4.66 0.61 14.95
C ALA A 34 -4.59 -0.91 14.67
N ILE A 35 -5.40 -1.76 15.32
CA ILE A 35 -5.51 -3.18 14.94
C ILE A 35 -6.36 -3.35 13.69
N ASP A 36 -7.41 -2.54 13.54
CA ASP A 36 -8.40 -2.73 12.48
C ASP A 36 -8.10 -1.91 11.22
N LYS A 37 -7.26 -0.87 11.31
CA LYS A 37 -6.86 -0.06 10.14
C LYS A 37 -5.68 -0.71 9.41
N LYS A 38 -5.97 -1.47 8.35
CA LYS A 38 -4.95 -1.96 7.43
C LYS A 38 -4.32 -0.78 6.68
N PRO A 39 -3.00 -0.75 6.47
CA PRO A 39 -2.36 0.25 5.64
C PRO A 39 -2.88 0.16 4.20
N GLU A 40 -3.16 1.32 3.63
CA GLU A 40 -3.49 1.48 2.23
C GLU A 40 -2.20 1.38 1.39
N VAL A 41 -2.24 0.61 0.30
CA VAL A 41 -1.07 0.33 -0.54
C VAL A 41 -1.41 0.59 -2.00
N ILE A 42 -0.56 1.38 -2.64
CA ILE A 42 -0.50 1.56 -4.08
C ILE A 42 0.76 0.87 -4.57
N TRP A 43 0.63 -0.12 -5.44
CA TRP A 43 1.75 -0.74 -6.13
C TRP A 43 1.82 -0.18 -7.56
N PHE A 44 2.83 0.64 -7.80
CA PHE A 44 3.08 1.28 -9.09
C PHE A 44 4.17 0.50 -9.85
N GLU A 45 3.75 -0.16 -10.92
CA GLU A 45 4.60 -0.93 -11.82
C GLU A 45 5.11 0.03 -12.91
N ALA A 46 6.38 0.45 -12.80
CA ALA A 46 7.01 1.35 -13.76
C ALA A 46 7.67 0.52 -14.89
N SER A 47 8.93 0.81 -15.25
CA SER A 47 9.65 -0.02 -16.24
C SER A 47 10.17 -1.28 -15.56
N THR A 48 9.32 -2.31 -15.49
CA THR A 48 9.56 -3.59 -14.82
C THR A 48 9.32 -4.79 -15.74
N CYS A 49 9.87 -5.95 -15.36
CA CYS A 49 9.53 -7.26 -15.91
C CYS A 49 8.42 -7.99 -15.10
N ALA A 50 7.80 -7.31 -14.13
CA ALA A 50 6.82 -7.83 -13.16
C ALA A 50 7.36 -8.90 -12.19
N GLY A 51 8.66 -9.21 -12.24
CA GLY A 51 9.27 -10.26 -11.42
C GLY A 51 9.12 -10.03 -9.92
N ASN A 52 9.15 -8.78 -9.45
CA ASN A 52 8.97 -8.48 -8.03
C ASN A 52 7.52 -8.69 -7.61
N PHE A 53 6.56 -8.30 -8.45
CA PHE A 53 5.15 -8.60 -8.20
C PHE A 53 4.88 -10.11 -8.14
N PHE A 54 5.39 -10.89 -9.10
CA PHE A 54 5.26 -12.35 -9.06
C PHE A 54 5.98 -13.00 -7.88
N SER A 55 7.11 -12.45 -7.43
CA SER A 55 7.76 -12.86 -6.19
C SER A 55 6.86 -12.61 -4.98
N PHE A 56 6.22 -11.43 -4.90
CA PHE A 56 5.23 -11.10 -3.87
C PHE A 56 4.03 -12.07 -3.87
N LEU A 57 3.53 -12.46 -5.04
CA LEU A 57 2.43 -13.44 -5.14
C LEU A 57 2.80 -14.82 -4.56
N ASN A 58 4.09 -15.18 -4.53
CA ASN A 58 4.60 -16.44 -4.01
C ASN A 58 4.87 -16.45 -2.49
N THR A 59 4.49 -15.41 -1.76
CA THR A 59 4.67 -15.34 -0.30
C THR A 59 3.95 -16.48 0.45
N LEU A 60 4.68 -17.13 1.36
CA LEU A 60 4.18 -18.28 2.14
C LEU A 60 3.82 -17.90 3.58
N ASN A 61 4.59 -17.01 4.21
CA ASN A 61 4.37 -16.62 5.61
C ASN A 61 4.67 -15.12 5.83
N PRO A 62 3.64 -14.25 5.85
CA PRO A 62 2.22 -14.55 5.64
C PRO A 62 1.92 -15.01 4.21
N SER A 63 0.85 -15.80 4.01
CA SER A 63 0.38 -16.17 2.66
C SER A 63 -0.24 -14.98 1.95
N LEU A 64 -0.32 -15.01 0.61
CA LEU A 64 -0.94 -13.95 -0.19
C LEU A 64 -2.37 -13.64 0.28
N ARG A 65 -3.18 -14.69 0.54
CA ARG A 65 -4.54 -14.53 1.10
C ARG A 65 -4.51 -13.72 2.39
N LYS A 66 -3.59 -14.05 3.31
CA LYS A 66 -3.48 -13.34 4.58
C LYS A 66 -3.01 -11.90 4.40
N LEU A 67 -2.12 -11.64 3.43
CA LEU A 67 -1.72 -10.28 3.10
C LEU A 67 -2.91 -9.44 2.61
N LEU A 68 -3.60 -9.91 1.57
CA LEU A 68 -4.70 -9.18 0.94
C LEU A 68 -5.93 -9.02 1.85
N PHE A 69 -6.26 -10.05 2.64
CA PHE A 69 -7.48 -10.04 3.45
C PHE A 69 -7.28 -9.65 4.91
N GLU A 70 -6.07 -9.65 5.44
CA GLU A 70 -5.81 -9.37 6.86
C GLU A 70 -4.73 -8.32 7.12
N SER A 71 -3.81 -8.08 6.18
CA SER A 71 -2.59 -7.30 6.47
C SER A 71 -2.51 -5.94 5.78
N ILE A 72 -2.92 -5.85 4.51
CA ILE A 72 -2.86 -4.62 3.72
C ILE A 72 -4.14 -4.43 2.90
N ASN A 73 -4.44 -3.18 2.53
CA ASN A 73 -5.43 -2.87 1.51
C ASN A 73 -4.67 -2.50 0.22
N LEU A 74 -4.52 -3.47 -0.69
CA LEU A 74 -3.92 -3.20 -2.01
C LEU A 74 -4.98 -2.55 -2.90
N ARG A 75 -4.88 -1.23 -3.08
CA ARG A 75 -5.88 -0.43 -3.80
C ARG A 75 -5.62 -0.33 -5.29
N HIS A 76 -4.36 -0.37 -5.67
CA HIS A 76 -3.97 -0.28 -7.07
C HIS A 76 -2.77 -1.19 -7.35
N SER A 77 -2.87 -1.97 -8.43
CA SER A 77 -1.82 -2.79 -9.03
C SER A 77 -2.30 -3.16 -10.42
N ALA A 78 -1.50 -2.86 -11.45
CA ALA A 78 -1.86 -3.20 -12.83
C ALA A 78 -1.98 -4.72 -13.05
N THR A 79 -1.22 -5.50 -12.28
CA THR A 79 -1.20 -6.96 -12.41
C THR A 79 -2.38 -7.68 -11.73
N LEU A 80 -2.89 -7.20 -10.59
CA LEU A 80 -3.87 -7.96 -9.78
C LEU A 80 -5.27 -7.33 -9.71
N MET A 81 -5.40 -6.01 -9.92
CA MET A 81 -6.70 -5.34 -9.73
C MET A 81 -7.72 -5.73 -10.81
N THR A 82 -9.00 -5.65 -10.48
CA THR A 82 -10.09 -5.99 -11.42
C THR A 82 -10.48 -4.83 -12.34
N ALA A 83 -10.27 -3.58 -11.90
CA ALA A 83 -10.57 -2.41 -12.72
C ALA A 83 -9.44 -2.17 -13.74
N GLU A 84 -9.80 -1.60 -14.88
CA GLU A 84 -8.87 -1.32 -15.99
C GLU A 84 -9.17 0.05 -16.62
N GLY A 85 -8.21 0.56 -17.40
CA GLY A 85 -8.35 1.82 -18.12
C GLY A 85 -8.71 2.99 -17.20
N VAL A 86 -9.71 3.77 -17.62
CA VAL A 86 -10.15 4.98 -16.90
C VAL A 86 -10.55 4.68 -15.46
N LYS A 87 -11.25 3.56 -15.21
CA LYS A 87 -11.67 3.20 -13.84
C LYS A 87 -10.49 2.90 -12.92
N ALA A 88 -9.44 2.27 -13.43
CA ALA A 88 -8.23 2.04 -12.65
C ALA A 88 -7.53 3.36 -12.31
N LEU A 89 -7.52 4.30 -13.26
CA LEU A 89 -6.97 5.63 -13.06
C LEU A 89 -7.77 6.45 -12.04
N GLU A 90 -9.11 6.45 -12.12
CA GLU A 90 -9.97 7.12 -11.14
C GLU A 90 -9.70 6.62 -9.71
N ILE A 91 -9.58 5.30 -9.53
CA ILE A 91 -9.21 4.71 -8.22
C ILE A 91 -7.83 5.18 -7.79
N LEU A 92 -6.85 5.20 -8.70
CA LEU A 92 -5.50 5.66 -8.39
C LEU A 92 -5.48 7.13 -7.95
N GLU A 93 -6.19 7.99 -8.68
CA GLU A 93 -6.26 9.43 -8.41
C GLU A 93 -7.00 9.71 -7.10
N GLU A 94 -8.13 9.05 -6.85
CA GLU A 94 -8.87 9.14 -5.59
C GLU A 94 -7.97 8.76 -4.40
N ARG A 95 -7.27 7.62 -4.48
CA ARG A 95 -6.36 7.19 -3.39
C ARG A 95 -5.16 8.13 -3.24
N MET A 96 -4.65 8.63 -4.35
CA MET A 96 -3.56 9.60 -4.34
C MET A 96 -3.99 10.88 -3.61
N GLU A 97 -5.21 11.37 -3.85
CA GLU A 97 -5.78 12.54 -3.17
C GLU A 97 -6.05 12.33 -1.68
N GLU A 98 -6.56 11.16 -1.30
CA GLU A 98 -6.78 10.80 0.12
C GLU A 98 -5.47 10.77 0.93
N GLY A 99 -4.34 10.39 0.31
CA GLY A 99 -3.06 10.27 1.00
C GLY A 99 -3.02 9.10 2.01
N ASP A 100 -2.09 9.16 2.98
CA ASP A 100 -1.91 8.14 4.03
C ASP A 100 -1.70 6.69 3.51
N TYR A 101 -1.13 6.54 2.31
CA TYR A 101 -0.80 5.23 1.72
C TYR A 101 0.70 4.96 1.67
N ILE A 102 1.04 3.68 1.61
CA ILE A 102 2.36 3.18 1.25
C ILE A 102 2.41 3.08 -0.28
N LEU A 103 3.39 3.75 -0.88
CA LEU A 103 3.69 3.63 -2.30
C LEU A 103 4.81 2.60 -2.48
N ILE A 104 4.52 1.52 -3.20
CA ILE A 104 5.53 0.58 -3.67
C ILE A 104 5.80 0.91 -5.13
N VAL A 105 7.04 1.23 -5.46
CA VAL A 105 7.48 1.49 -6.83
C VAL A 105 8.33 0.32 -7.29
N GLU A 106 7.87 -0.36 -8.32
CA GLU A 106 8.57 -1.49 -8.92
C GLU A 106 9.17 -1.09 -10.27
N GLY A 107 10.45 -1.42 -10.47
CA GLY A 107 11.15 -1.21 -11.73
C GLY A 107 11.84 0.15 -11.82
N THR A 108 12.43 0.39 -12.98
CA THR A 108 13.23 1.60 -13.23
C THR A 108 12.36 2.77 -13.70
N ILE A 109 12.83 4.00 -13.46
CA ILE A 109 12.20 5.22 -13.95
C ILE A 109 13.05 5.77 -15.09
N PRO A 110 12.62 5.64 -16.36
CA PRO A 110 13.34 6.26 -17.47
C PRO A 110 13.25 7.78 -17.36
N THR A 111 14.39 8.46 -17.44
CA THR A 111 14.47 9.93 -17.33
C THR A 111 14.84 10.63 -18.63
N ARG A 112 15.46 9.90 -19.58
CA ARG A 112 15.82 10.45 -20.89
C ARG A 112 14.56 10.85 -21.67
N ASP A 113 14.70 11.88 -22.50
CA ASP A 113 13.63 12.43 -23.34
C ASP A 113 12.37 12.75 -22.51
N ASN A 114 12.54 13.41 -21.36
CA ASN A 114 11.49 13.73 -20.39
C ASN A 114 10.66 12.52 -19.92
N GLY A 115 11.28 11.33 -19.89
CA GLY A 115 10.67 10.10 -19.41
C GLY A 115 9.78 9.37 -20.42
N MET A 116 9.81 9.78 -21.69
CA MET A 116 8.94 9.22 -22.74
C MET A 116 9.14 7.73 -23.03
N TYR A 117 10.22 7.11 -22.55
CA TYR A 117 10.42 5.65 -22.64
C TYR A 117 9.56 4.84 -21.65
N GLY A 118 8.83 5.50 -20.75
CA GLY A 118 7.88 4.85 -19.85
C GLY A 118 6.63 5.72 -19.72
N VAL A 119 5.56 5.37 -20.43
CA VAL A 119 4.27 6.04 -20.36
C VAL A 119 3.34 5.20 -19.48
N ALA A 120 2.85 5.78 -18.38
CA ALA A 120 1.93 5.12 -17.47
C ALA A 120 0.52 5.04 -18.08
N HIS A 121 0.04 6.16 -18.61
CA HIS A 121 -1.28 6.27 -19.22
C HIS A 121 -1.34 7.49 -20.14
N LEU A 122 -2.47 7.63 -20.86
CA LEU A 122 -2.82 8.83 -21.62
C LEU A 122 -3.95 9.57 -20.91
N MET A 123 -3.89 10.90 -20.91
CA MET A 123 -5.03 11.75 -20.54
C MET A 123 -6.12 11.70 -21.62
N GLU A 124 -7.31 12.24 -21.33
CA GLU A 124 -8.42 12.28 -22.30
C GLU A 124 -8.06 13.04 -23.59
N ASP A 125 -7.20 14.06 -23.50
CA ASP A 125 -6.71 14.85 -24.64
C ASP A 125 -5.57 14.16 -25.42
N GLY A 126 -5.17 12.95 -25.01
CA GLY A 126 -4.08 12.18 -25.61
C GLY A 126 -2.69 12.51 -25.06
N THR A 127 -2.58 13.43 -24.10
CA THR A 127 -1.30 13.79 -23.49
C THR A 127 -0.73 12.60 -22.70
N PRO A 128 0.51 12.15 -22.96
CA PRO A 128 1.12 11.05 -22.24
C PRO A 128 1.55 11.49 -20.84
N VAL A 129 1.23 10.67 -19.84
CA VAL A 129 1.77 10.83 -18.48
C VAL A 129 2.82 9.75 -18.26
N THR A 130 4.05 10.18 -18.00
CA THR A 130 5.20 9.28 -17.91
C THR A 130 5.30 8.63 -16.53
N HIS A 131 6.04 7.53 -16.42
CA HIS A 131 6.43 6.93 -15.14
C HIS A 131 7.16 7.93 -14.25
N LEU A 132 7.98 8.81 -14.85
CA LEU A 132 8.69 9.87 -14.15
C LEU A 132 7.72 10.88 -13.52
N GLU A 133 6.68 11.27 -14.25
CA GLU A 133 5.66 12.19 -13.74
C GLU A 133 4.80 11.51 -12.66
N MET A 134 4.32 10.29 -12.93
CA MET A 134 3.48 9.54 -11.99
C MET A 134 4.18 9.25 -10.67
N VAL A 135 5.45 8.83 -10.68
CA VAL A 135 6.17 8.53 -9.44
C VAL A 135 6.38 9.78 -8.59
N ARG A 136 6.51 10.96 -9.20
CA ARG A 136 6.57 12.24 -8.48
C ARG A 136 5.22 12.58 -7.85
N ARG A 137 4.14 12.57 -8.65
CA ARG A 137 2.77 12.85 -8.18
C ARG A 137 2.35 11.93 -7.03
N LEU A 138 2.60 10.62 -7.16
CA LEU A 138 2.32 9.64 -6.12
C LEU A 138 3.26 9.81 -4.92
N GLY A 139 4.55 9.98 -5.17
CA GLY A 139 5.56 10.10 -4.11
C GLY A 139 5.35 11.31 -3.19
N GLU A 140 4.90 12.44 -3.73
CA GLU A 140 4.63 13.66 -2.95
C GLU A 140 3.54 13.49 -1.88
N LYS A 141 2.57 12.61 -2.13
CA LYS A 141 1.42 12.39 -1.23
C LYS A 141 1.53 11.08 -0.42
N ALA A 142 2.49 10.22 -0.74
CA ALA A 142 2.71 8.97 -0.05
C ALA A 142 3.21 9.20 1.38
N LYS A 143 2.71 8.40 2.33
CA LYS A 143 3.22 8.37 3.71
C LYS A 143 4.62 7.74 3.77
N THR A 144 4.84 6.71 2.96
CA THR A 144 6.08 5.95 2.91
C THR A 144 6.26 5.41 1.50
N ILE A 145 7.48 5.46 0.99
CA ILE A 145 7.83 4.96 -0.34
C ILE A 145 8.78 3.78 -0.17
N ILE A 146 8.49 2.68 -0.86
CA ILE A 146 9.32 1.48 -0.94
C ILE A 146 9.71 1.30 -2.41
N ALA A 147 11.01 1.32 -2.69
CA ALA A 147 11.53 0.89 -3.99
C ALA A 147 11.71 -0.64 -3.97
N ALA A 148 10.91 -1.35 -4.77
CA ALA A 148 10.96 -2.81 -4.89
C ALA A 148 11.80 -3.20 -6.12
N GLY A 149 12.87 -3.97 -5.89
CA GLY A 149 13.89 -4.31 -6.86
C GLY A 149 14.70 -5.52 -6.43
#